data_AF-A0A1Z9DZA3-F1
#
_entry.id   AF-A0A1Z9DZA3-F1
#
_cell.length_a   1.000
_cell.length_b   1.000
_cell.length_c   1.000
_cell.angle_alpha   90.00
_cell.angle_beta   90.00
_cell.angle_gamma   90.00
#
_symmetry.space_group_name_H-M   'P 1'
#
loop_
_entity.id
_entity.type
_entity.pdbx_description
1 polymer ?
#
loop_
_entity_poly.entity_id
_entity_poly.type
_entity_poly.pdbx_seq_one_letter_code
_entity_poly.pdbx_strand_id
1 'polypeptide(L)'
;MCGICGELRLKQGPAEQDNIRTMLGPLRPRGPDDEGIFSAGQIALGHRRLAIIDLSAAAQQPMLSADQSLAIVFNGTIYNYPQLRQQLQGLGYAFKSSGDTEVILQAYRHWGAECVHHLVGMFAFAIWDARINKLFMARDRLGIKPLYYSQTGNSFLFASNTQALLATGEIDSAIDPQALQHQFTLHAVVPAPRTILKGIRKLQPGHVMWVDEHGAGEAQGYWQLSAIRTHQYTPEEWTEAIRDSLQIAVDRRLEIADVPVGVLLSGGLDSSLLVGLLAEKYGQVKTYSVGFEDQPEERGHEFEYSDAVVAKFGTDHQRFHIQNDQVLARLPEAIQHMPEPMVAQDAVAFYLLSEQVSQDIKVVQSGQGADELFGGYFWYPQMQAAQGSALQRFAPFYFDRDFDEYARTVNSRHVHEDYTSQLVTEALHSCQADSHIDAVLHFDVTTLIVDDPVKRVDSMTMAWGLEARVPFLDHELVELAMAMPATMKLASEGKHVLKEISRGLLPDSVIDRPKGYFPMPALKYVRGEFLTMVSDVLNSSACRQRGLFNMDYVQQLLRQPDRYHTRLQGSKVWHMALLELWLQTHIDCTSSPSL
;
A
#
# COMPACT_ATOMS: atom_id res chain seq x y z
N MET A 1 4.74 1.12 -13.12
CA MET A 1 5.12 1.51 -11.75
C MET A 1 6.60 1.64 -11.64
N CYS A 2 7.09 2.68 -10.99
CA CYS A 2 8.49 3.07 -11.04
C CYS A 2 9.10 3.15 -9.63
N GLY A 3 10.40 3.39 -9.57
CA GLY A 3 11.07 3.89 -8.38
C GLY A 3 11.49 5.33 -8.62
N ILE A 4 11.15 6.23 -7.70
CA ILE A 4 11.60 7.63 -7.72
C ILE A 4 12.46 7.91 -6.50
N CYS A 5 13.46 8.76 -6.67
CA CYS A 5 14.24 9.33 -5.58
C CYS A 5 14.78 10.72 -5.94
N GLY A 6 15.22 11.46 -4.94
CA GLY A 6 15.91 12.72 -5.17
C GLY A 6 16.54 13.31 -3.92
N GLU A 7 17.44 14.24 -4.14
CA GLU A 7 18.18 15.01 -3.15
C GLU A 7 18.10 16.49 -3.50
N LEU A 8 17.62 17.30 -2.57
CA LEU A 8 17.81 18.75 -2.57
C LEU A 8 18.81 19.11 -1.46
N ARG A 9 19.97 19.64 -1.83
CA ARG A 9 20.96 20.15 -0.88
C ARG A 9 20.42 21.40 -0.21
N LEU A 10 20.47 21.45 1.13
CA LEU A 10 20.05 22.60 1.94
C LEU A 10 21.22 23.54 2.27
N LYS A 11 22.45 23.08 2.02
CA LYS A 11 23.69 23.86 2.15
C LYS A 11 24.29 24.11 0.78
N GLN A 12 25.10 25.17 0.67
CA GLN A 12 25.81 25.48 -0.57
C GLN A 12 26.64 24.29 -1.07
N GLY A 13 26.47 23.96 -2.35
CA GLY A 13 27.15 22.87 -3.03
C GLY A 13 26.19 22.17 -4.01
N PRO A 14 26.73 21.48 -5.03
CA PRO A 14 25.90 20.70 -5.93
C PRO A 14 25.35 19.45 -5.22
N ALA A 15 24.19 18.96 -5.65
CA ALA A 15 23.74 17.60 -5.31
C ALA A 15 24.67 16.56 -5.94
N GLU A 16 24.90 15.46 -5.23
CA GLU A 16 25.87 14.46 -5.62
C GLU A 16 25.19 13.35 -6.44
N GLN A 17 25.60 13.17 -7.70
CA GLN A 17 25.04 12.10 -8.54
C GLN A 17 25.28 10.71 -7.94
N ASP A 18 26.39 10.51 -7.23
CA ASP A 18 26.72 9.23 -6.58
C ASP A 18 25.74 8.88 -5.46
N ASN A 19 25.20 9.90 -4.76
CA ASN A 19 24.15 9.72 -3.78
C ASN A 19 22.86 9.20 -4.45
N ILE A 20 22.45 9.81 -5.57
CA ILE A 20 21.31 9.32 -6.37
C ILE A 20 21.54 7.90 -6.90
N ARG A 21 22.73 7.57 -7.39
CA ARG A 21 23.06 6.19 -7.82
C ARG A 21 22.90 5.19 -6.69
N THR A 22 23.31 5.56 -5.48
CA THR A 22 23.15 4.75 -4.27
C THR A 22 21.66 4.51 -3.96
N MET A 23 20.84 5.57 -4.00
CA MET A 23 19.38 5.47 -3.80
C MET A 23 18.68 4.65 -4.88
N LEU A 24 19.18 4.67 -6.13
CA LEU A 24 18.61 3.92 -7.26
C LEU A 24 18.86 2.41 -7.17
N GLY A 25 19.81 1.94 -6.36
CA GLY A 25 20.10 0.52 -6.16
C GLY A 25 18.90 -0.24 -5.60
N PRO A 26 18.42 0.09 -4.39
CA PRO A 26 17.23 -0.54 -3.79
C PRO A 26 15.93 -0.37 -4.60
N LEU A 27 15.87 0.60 -5.51
CA LEU A 27 14.71 0.86 -6.35
C LEU A 27 14.70 0.07 -7.65
N ARG A 28 15.81 -0.58 -8.03
CA ARG A 28 15.94 -1.31 -9.30
C ARG A 28 14.82 -2.32 -9.58
N PRO A 29 14.39 -3.16 -8.62
CA PRO A 29 13.33 -4.15 -8.88
C PRO A 29 12.00 -3.50 -9.27
N ARG A 30 11.73 -2.29 -8.78
CA ARG A 30 10.51 -1.53 -9.10
C ARG A 30 10.48 -1.05 -10.54
N GLY A 31 11.63 -0.89 -11.18
CA GLY A 31 11.71 -0.36 -12.54
C GLY A 31 12.89 -0.97 -13.28
N PRO A 32 12.74 -2.22 -13.76
CA PRO A 32 13.83 -2.98 -14.37
C PRO A 32 14.13 -2.59 -15.82
N ASP A 33 13.24 -1.82 -16.48
CA ASP A 33 13.35 -1.54 -17.91
C ASP A 33 14.33 -0.40 -18.23
N ASP A 34 14.46 0.61 -17.36
CA ASP A 34 15.33 1.76 -17.60
C ASP A 34 15.75 2.50 -16.31
N GLU A 35 16.82 3.31 -16.41
CA GLU A 35 17.36 4.17 -15.35
C GLU A 35 17.57 5.59 -15.89
N GLY A 36 17.29 6.60 -15.08
CA GLY A 36 17.63 7.99 -15.40
C GLY A 36 18.07 8.79 -14.18
N ILE A 37 18.98 9.72 -14.42
CA ILE A 37 19.46 10.70 -13.43
C ILE A 37 19.43 12.09 -14.07
N PHE A 38 18.93 13.05 -13.32
CA PHE A 38 19.02 14.48 -13.61
C PHE A 38 19.72 15.17 -12.45
N SER A 39 20.60 16.13 -12.72
CA SER A 39 21.24 16.95 -11.70
C SER A 39 21.45 18.36 -12.19
N ALA A 40 21.07 19.35 -11.39
CA ALA A 40 21.28 20.76 -11.70
C ALA A 40 21.47 21.57 -10.40
N GLY A 41 22.65 22.12 -10.17
CA GLY A 41 22.95 22.86 -8.94
C GLY A 41 22.66 22.00 -7.71
N GLN A 42 21.77 22.46 -6.83
CA GLN A 42 21.44 21.82 -5.55
C GLN A 42 20.46 20.64 -5.66
N ILE A 43 19.87 20.37 -6.83
CA ILE A 43 18.89 19.30 -7.02
C ILE A 43 19.49 18.15 -7.83
N ALA A 44 19.24 16.92 -7.39
CA ALA A 44 19.39 15.73 -8.20
C ALA A 44 18.16 14.82 -8.05
N LEU A 45 17.73 14.22 -9.17
CA LEU A 45 16.56 13.36 -9.28
C LEU A 45 16.98 12.04 -9.92
N GLY A 46 16.44 10.94 -9.43
CA GLY A 46 16.66 9.59 -9.96
C GLY A 46 15.35 8.88 -10.24
N HIS A 47 15.33 8.07 -11.28
CA HIS A 47 14.18 7.27 -11.66
C HIS A 47 14.57 5.87 -12.15
N ARG A 48 13.79 4.85 -11.74
CA ARG A 48 13.77 3.47 -12.23
C ARG A 48 12.46 3.22 -12.94
N ARG A 49 12.50 2.78 -14.20
CA ARG A 49 11.31 2.69 -15.06
C ARG A 49 10.81 1.26 -15.21
N LEU A 50 9.51 1.07 -15.03
CA LEU A 50 8.76 -0.01 -15.65
C LEU A 50 7.88 0.60 -16.76
N ALA A 51 8.17 0.27 -18.01
CA ALA A 51 7.48 0.83 -19.17
C ALA A 51 6.11 0.16 -19.36
N ILE A 52 5.04 0.92 -19.08
CA ILE A 52 3.64 0.48 -19.21
C ILE A 52 2.87 1.39 -20.16
N ILE A 53 3.08 2.71 -20.10
CA ILE A 53 2.47 3.71 -20.98
C ILE A 53 3.61 4.45 -21.70
N ASP A 54 3.46 4.61 -23.01
CA ASP A 54 4.46 5.10 -23.96
C ASP A 54 5.78 4.35 -23.83
N LEU A 55 5.89 3.20 -24.49
CA LEU A 55 7.08 2.34 -24.39
C LEU A 55 8.34 2.93 -25.03
N SER A 56 8.27 4.13 -25.62
CA SER A 56 9.39 4.79 -26.27
C SER A 56 10.33 5.47 -25.28
N ALA A 57 11.48 5.93 -25.79
CA ALA A 57 12.41 6.77 -25.03
C ALA A 57 11.86 8.18 -24.74
N ALA A 58 10.79 8.62 -25.43
CA ALA A 58 10.20 9.94 -25.21
C ALA A 58 9.55 10.07 -23.82
N ALA A 59 9.17 8.95 -23.20
CA ALA A 59 8.64 8.89 -21.84
C ALA A 59 9.70 8.51 -20.78
N GLN A 60 10.99 8.62 -21.11
CA GLN A 60 12.06 8.43 -20.13
C GLN A 60 12.01 9.52 -19.04
N GLN A 61 12.38 9.14 -17.82
CA GLN A 61 12.41 10.02 -16.66
C GLN A 61 13.78 9.98 -15.97
N PRO A 62 14.24 11.04 -15.28
CA PRO A 62 13.54 12.32 -15.05
C PRO A 62 13.21 13.07 -16.35
N MET A 63 11.96 13.51 -16.49
CA MET A 63 11.48 14.15 -17.73
C MET A 63 11.61 15.67 -17.60
N LEU A 64 12.16 16.31 -18.62
CA LEU A 64 12.33 17.77 -18.67
C LEU A 64 11.25 18.44 -19.51
N SER A 65 10.81 19.62 -19.10
CA SER A 65 10.00 20.48 -19.97
C SER A 65 10.80 20.94 -21.20
N ALA A 66 10.11 21.38 -22.25
CA ALA A 66 10.77 21.77 -23.51
C ALA A 66 11.79 22.91 -23.37
N ASP A 67 11.57 23.82 -22.42
CA ASP A 67 12.44 24.92 -22.04
C ASP A 67 13.41 24.56 -20.89
N GLN A 68 13.39 23.30 -20.43
CA GLN A 68 14.21 22.76 -19.33
C GLN A 68 14.05 23.51 -17.99
N SER A 69 12.96 24.28 -17.82
CA SER A 69 12.67 24.99 -16.59
C SER A 69 12.05 24.08 -15.51
N LEU A 70 11.49 22.95 -15.91
CA LEU A 70 10.89 21.94 -15.03
C LEU A 70 11.54 20.57 -15.24
N ALA A 71 11.71 19.81 -14.16
CA ALA A 71 12.10 18.41 -14.19
C ALA A 71 11.19 17.57 -13.30
N ILE A 72 10.62 16.47 -13.79
CA ILE A 72 9.73 15.58 -13.02
C ILE A 72 10.34 14.19 -12.85
N VAL A 73 10.10 13.61 -11.68
CA VAL A 73 10.07 12.16 -11.47
C VAL A 73 8.71 11.74 -10.96
N PHE A 74 8.16 10.67 -11.52
CA PHE A 74 6.79 10.22 -11.31
C PHE A 74 6.73 8.70 -11.20
N ASN A 75 6.05 8.25 -10.16
CA ASN A 75 5.72 6.88 -9.89
C ASN A 75 4.19 6.72 -9.80
N GLY A 76 3.56 6.12 -10.82
CA GLY A 76 2.12 5.92 -10.83
C GLY A 76 1.53 5.77 -12.22
N THR A 77 0.22 5.98 -12.29
CA THR A 77 -0.59 6.03 -13.52
C THR A 77 -1.68 7.08 -13.37
N ILE A 78 -1.78 8.02 -14.33
CA ILE A 78 -2.89 8.99 -14.41
C ILE A 78 -3.93 8.46 -15.40
N TYR A 79 -5.04 7.93 -14.89
CA TYR A 79 -6.07 7.27 -15.71
C TYR A 79 -6.83 8.23 -16.64
N ASN A 80 -6.96 9.51 -16.28
CA ASN A 80 -7.61 10.52 -17.12
C ASN A 80 -6.62 11.31 -18.01
N TYR A 81 -5.39 10.82 -18.20
CA TYR A 81 -4.39 11.53 -19.00
C TYR A 81 -4.82 11.80 -20.46
N PRO A 82 -5.59 10.95 -21.16
CA PRO A 82 -6.00 11.25 -22.54
C PRO A 82 -6.93 12.47 -22.60
N GLN A 83 -7.87 12.59 -21.66
CA GLN A 83 -8.80 13.71 -21.56
C GLN A 83 -8.04 15.00 -21.18
N LEU A 84 -7.16 14.92 -20.18
CA LEU A 84 -6.33 16.07 -19.77
C LEU A 84 -5.40 16.53 -20.89
N ARG A 85 -4.80 15.60 -21.64
CA ARG A 85 -3.98 15.91 -22.83
C ARG A 85 -4.79 16.69 -23.85
N GLN A 86 -5.99 16.23 -24.20
CA GLN A 86 -6.85 16.93 -25.15
C GLN A 86 -7.22 18.34 -24.66
N GLN A 87 -7.55 18.48 -23.36
CA GLN A 87 -7.84 19.77 -22.74
C GLN A 87 -6.65 20.73 -22.83
N LEU A 88 -5.45 20.27 -22.47
CA LEU A 88 -4.22 21.06 -22.50
C LEU A 88 -3.79 21.41 -23.94
N GLN A 89 -3.98 20.51 -24.91
CA GLN A 89 -3.78 20.80 -26.33
C GLN A 89 -4.72 21.92 -26.81
N GLY A 90 -5.99 21.89 -26.38
CA GLY A 90 -6.96 22.96 -26.66
C GLY A 90 -6.57 24.32 -26.08
N LEU A 91 -5.74 24.31 -25.01
CA LEU A 91 -5.17 25.50 -24.38
C LEU A 91 -3.80 25.92 -24.99
N GLY A 92 -3.33 25.22 -26.02
CA GLY A 92 -2.10 25.54 -26.75
C GLY A 92 -0.83 24.85 -26.25
N TYR A 93 -0.93 23.87 -25.34
CA TYR A 93 0.23 23.09 -24.90
C TYR A 93 0.57 21.97 -25.89
N ALA A 94 1.86 21.84 -26.20
CA ALA A 94 2.38 20.79 -27.08
C ALA A 94 2.99 19.64 -26.27
N PHE A 95 2.98 18.44 -26.85
CA PHE A 95 3.48 17.21 -26.23
C PHE A 95 4.48 16.52 -27.15
N LYS A 96 5.50 15.88 -26.57
CA LYS A 96 6.54 15.10 -27.28
C LYS A 96 6.41 13.60 -27.05
N SER A 97 5.89 13.20 -25.89
CA SER A 97 5.58 11.82 -25.50
C SER A 97 4.08 11.55 -25.70
N SER A 98 3.68 10.29 -25.79
CA SER A 98 2.29 9.86 -25.65
C SER A 98 1.93 9.49 -24.21
N GLY A 99 2.91 9.51 -23.29
CA GLY A 99 2.75 9.14 -21.89
C GLY A 99 1.96 10.14 -21.04
N ASP A 100 1.59 9.69 -19.85
CA ASP A 100 0.90 10.47 -18.82
C ASP A 100 1.84 11.41 -18.03
N THR A 101 3.12 11.07 -17.94
CA THR A 101 4.14 11.88 -17.24
C THR A 101 4.20 13.32 -17.77
N GLU A 102 4.19 13.49 -19.09
CA GLU A 102 4.23 14.83 -19.69
C GLU A 102 2.92 15.61 -19.46
N VAL A 103 1.80 14.91 -19.29
CA VAL A 103 0.51 15.52 -18.91
C VAL A 103 0.62 16.15 -17.53
N ILE A 104 1.29 15.51 -16.56
CA ILE A 104 1.53 16.11 -15.24
C ILE A 104 2.38 17.37 -15.37
N LEU A 105 3.47 17.33 -16.16
CA LEU A 105 4.32 18.52 -16.39
C LEU A 105 3.55 19.69 -17.00
N GLN A 106 2.74 19.43 -18.03
CA GLN A 106 1.96 20.49 -18.68
C GLN A 106 0.81 20.99 -17.78
N ALA A 107 0.18 20.09 -17.01
CA ALA A 107 -0.82 20.45 -16.01
C ALA A 107 -0.22 21.36 -14.93
N TYR A 108 0.95 21.02 -14.39
CA TYR A 108 1.68 21.88 -13.43
C TYR A 108 2.12 23.20 -14.06
N ARG A 109 2.58 23.19 -15.33
CA ARG A 109 2.93 24.43 -16.04
C ARG A 109 1.72 25.36 -16.17
N HIS A 110 0.51 24.82 -16.34
CA HIS A 110 -0.71 25.59 -16.52
C HIS A 110 -1.35 26.03 -15.20
N TRP A 111 -1.54 25.10 -14.26
CA TRP A 111 -2.30 25.29 -13.02
C TRP A 111 -1.42 25.42 -11.77
N GLY A 112 -0.09 25.24 -11.88
CA GLY A 112 0.79 25.21 -10.71
C GLY A 112 0.49 24.02 -9.81
N ALA A 113 0.54 24.23 -8.49
CA ALA A 113 0.23 23.20 -7.49
C ALA A 113 -1.21 22.67 -7.59
N GLU A 114 -2.14 23.47 -8.11
CA GLU A 114 -3.55 23.09 -8.27
C GLU A 114 -3.74 21.98 -9.31
N CYS A 115 -2.71 21.62 -10.07
CA CYS A 115 -2.77 20.52 -11.04
C CYS A 115 -3.25 19.20 -10.42
N VAL A 116 -2.97 18.96 -9.13
CA VAL A 116 -3.37 17.75 -8.40
C VAL A 116 -4.88 17.54 -8.34
N HIS A 117 -5.67 18.62 -8.37
CA HIS A 117 -7.14 18.55 -8.39
C HIS A 117 -7.69 17.96 -9.69
N HIS A 118 -6.91 18.03 -10.78
CA HIS A 118 -7.29 17.53 -12.09
C HIS A 118 -6.88 16.07 -12.34
N LEU A 119 -6.02 15.51 -11.50
CA LEU A 119 -5.46 14.18 -11.69
C LEU A 119 -6.38 13.10 -11.11
N VAL A 120 -6.77 12.14 -11.95
CA VAL A 120 -7.45 10.89 -11.55
C VAL A 120 -6.46 9.75 -11.73
N GLY A 121 -5.98 9.16 -10.65
CA GLY A 121 -4.89 8.20 -10.73
C GLY A 121 -4.37 7.74 -9.38
N MET A 122 -3.37 6.86 -9.45
CA MET A 122 -2.50 6.50 -8.34
C MET A 122 -1.13 7.10 -8.63
N PHE A 123 -0.57 7.90 -7.73
CA PHE A 123 0.63 8.67 -8.05
C PHE A 123 1.42 9.13 -6.83
N ALA A 124 2.72 9.14 -7.00
CA ALA A 124 3.64 9.97 -6.25
C ALA A 124 4.58 10.64 -7.25
N PHE A 125 4.75 11.96 -7.18
CA PHE A 125 5.69 12.66 -8.05
C PHE A 125 6.39 13.80 -7.34
N ALA A 126 7.53 14.20 -7.91
CA ALA A 126 8.27 15.39 -7.52
C ALA A 126 8.65 16.18 -8.78
N ILE A 127 8.36 17.48 -8.77
CA ILE A 127 8.69 18.44 -9.84
C ILE A 127 9.65 19.47 -9.28
N TRP A 128 10.85 19.54 -9.84
CA TRP A 128 11.74 20.67 -9.62
C TRP A 128 11.35 21.82 -10.55
N ASP A 129 11.11 22.99 -9.97
CA ASP A 129 10.80 24.22 -10.69
C ASP A 129 11.96 25.22 -10.56
N ALA A 130 12.80 25.28 -11.59
CA ALA A 130 14.00 26.12 -11.60
C ALA A 130 13.67 27.62 -11.67
N ARG A 131 12.43 28.01 -11.96
CA ARG A 131 12.01 29.42 -12.02
C ARG A 131 11.89 30.03 -10.63
N ILE A 132 11.54 29.19 -9.65
CA ILE A 132 11.36 29.57 -8.25
C ILE A 132 12.31 28.84 -7.30
N ASN A 133 13.16 27.95 -7.82
CA ASN A 133 14.10 27.11 -7.07
C ASN A 133 13.41 26.28 -5.97
N LYS A 134 12.28 25.65 -6.30
CA LYS A 134 11.54 24.81 -5.35
C LYS A 134 11.24 23.44 -5.93
N LEU A 135 11.24 22.44 -5.05
CA LEU A 135 10.71 21.11 -5.32
C LEU A 135 9.25 21.06 -4.86
N PHE A 136 8.36 20.67 -5.76
CA PHE A 136 6.95 20.41 -5.49
C PHE A 136 6.72 18.90 -5.49
N MET A 137 6.22 18.35 -4.38
CA MET A 137 5.92 16.93 -4.22
C MET A 137 4.42 16.73 -4.02
N ALA A 138 3.87 15.66 -4.57
CA ALA A 138 2.47 15.29 -4.38
C ALA A 138 2.30 13.78 -4.26
N ARG A 139 1.33 13.36 -3.44
CA ARG A 139 0.91 11.96 -3.28
C ARG A 139 -0.59 11.83 -3.52
N ASP A 140 -1.02 10.74 -4.13
CA ASP A 140 -2.43 10.50 -4.45
C ASP A 140 -3.33 10.43 -3.21
N ARG A 141 -4.64 10.60 -3.44
CA ARG A 141 -5.69 10.76 -2.42
C ARG A 141 -5.71 9.64 -1.38
N LEU A 142 -5.43 8.40 -1.80
CA LEU A 142 -5.53 7.20 -0.97
C LEU A 142 -4.16 6.62 -0.63
N GLY A 143 -3.08 7.35 -0.95
CA GLY A 143 -1.72 6.94 -0.67
C GLY A 143 -1.33 5.64 -1.38
N ILE A 144 -1.98 5.34 -2.52
CA ILE A 144 -1.75 4.13 -3.31
C ILE A 144 -0.26 3.98 -3.60
N LYS A 145 0.39 5.09 -3.99
CA LYS A 145 1.83 5.11 -4.24
C LYS A 145 2.62 5.65 -3.06
N PRO A 146 3.72 4.99 -2.67
CA PRO A 146 4.52 5.41 -1.54
C PRO A 146 5.35 6.65 -1.89
N LEU A 147 5.50 7.54 -0.90
CA LEU A 147 6.42 8.66 -0.94
C LEU A 147 6.97 8.93 0.47
N TYR A 148 8.22 8.51 0.67
CA TYR A 148 8.98 8.68 1.90
C TYR A 148 9.95 9.84 1.75
N TYR A 149 10.25 10.52 2.85
CA TYR A 149 11.24 11.59 2.87
C TYR A 149 12.01 11.65 4.19
N SER A 150 13.18 12.27 4.14
CA SER A 150 14.01 12.58 5.31
C SER A 150 14.66 13.94 5.13
N GLN A 151 14.77 14.69 6.22
CA GLN A 151 15.53 15.93 6.25
C GLN A 151 16.72 15.76 7.19
N THR A 152 17.92 15.77 6.62
CA THR A 152 19.18 15.76 7.36
C THR A 152 19.65 17.20 7.58
N GLY A 153 20.76 17.38 8.31
CA GLY A 153 21.39 18.70 8.44
C GLY A 153 21.97 19.26 7.14
N ASN A 154 22.04 18.47 6.07
CA ASN A 154 22.67 18.84 4.80
C ASN A 154 21.69 18.79 3.63
N SER A 155 20.67 17.95 3.68
CA SER A 155 19.85 17.62 2.51
C SER A 155 18.43 17.24 2.88
N PHE A 156 17.52 17.51 1.95
CA PHE A 156 16.22 16.89 1.90
C PHE A 156 16.27 15.73 0.89
N LEU A 157 15.91 14.54 1.33
CA LEU A 157 15.91 13.31 0.55
C LEU A 157 14.48 12.78 0.43
N PHE A 158 14.11 12.26 -0.73
CA PHE A 158 12.85 11.54 -0.89
C PHE A 158 13.04 10.26 -1.72
N ALA A 159 12.18 9.27 -1.50
CA ALA A 159 12.17 8.04 -2.30
C ALA A 159 10.83 7.28 -2.24
N SER A 160 10.66 6.31 -3.14
CA SER A 160 9.53 5.37 -3.12
C SER A 160 9.60 4.32 -2.00
N ASN A 161 10.75 4.09 -1.37
CA ASN A 161 10.89 3.19 -0.23
C ASN A 161 11.93 3.71 0.78
N THR A 162 11.93 3.14 1.98
CA THR A 162 12.84 3.54 3.06
C THR A 162 14.28 3.09 2.79
N GLN A 163 14.46 1.95 2.10
CA GLN A 163 15.77 1.39 1.78
C GLN A 163 16.62 2.35 0.94
N ALA A 164 16.01 3.03 -0.03
CA ALA A 164 16.70 4.04 -0.83
C ALA A 164 17.21 5.21 0.03
N LEU A 165 16.45 5.65 1.04
CA LEU A 165 16.89 6.68 1.98
C LEU A 165 18.01 6.14 2.90
N LEU A 166 17.84 4.94 3.45
CA LEU A 166 18.81 4.31 4.34
C LEU A 166 20.16 4.05 3.65
N ALA A 167 20.16 3.75 2.36
CA ALA A 167 21.37 3.50 1.58
C ALA A 167 22.34 4.70 1.56
N THR A 168 21.85 5.92 1.84
CA THR A 168 22.70 7.12 1.94
C THR A 168 23.58 7.14 3.20
N GLY A 169 23.23 6.37 4.24
CA GLY A 169 23.95 6.33 5.51
C GLY A 169 23.78 7.55 6.42
N GLU A 170 23.00 8.56 6.02
CA GLU A 170 22.83 9.81 6.78
C GLU A 170 21.57 9.85 7.68
N ILE A 171 20.75 8.79 7.64
CA ILE A 171 19.42 8.78 8.26
C ILE A 171 19.48 8.38 9.74
N ASP A 172 18.74 9.10 10.59
CA ASP A 172 18.49 8.68 11.97
C ASP A 172 17.62 7.41 12.01
N SER A 173 18.26 6.27 12.21
CA SER A 173 17.64 4.94 12.30
C SER A 173 17.13 4.60 13.70
N ALA A 174 17.10 5.54 14.64
CA ALA A 174 16.48 5.31 15.94
C ALA A 174 14.98 4.99 15.79
N ILE A 175 14.48 4.10 16.65
CA ILE A 175 13.06 3.74 16.68
C ILE A 175 12.24 4.93 17.19
N ASP A 176 11.19 5.30 16.45
CA ASP A 176 10.20 6.29 16.90
C ASP A 176 9.27 5.63 17.94
N PRO A 177 9.22 6.13 19.19
CA PRO A 177 8.47 5.47 20.26
C PRO A 177 6.96 5.45 20.03
N GLN A 178 6.41 6.46 19.35
CA GLN A 178 5.00 6.47 19.01
C GLN A 178 4.70 5.48 17.88
N ALA A 179 5.57 5.44 16.86
CA ALA A 179 5.44 4.47 15.77
C ALA A 179 5.55 3.02 16.26
N LEU A 180 6.44 2.74 17.22
CA LEU A 180 6.59 1.41 17.81
C LEU A 180 5.30 0.91 18.47
N GLN A 181 4.56 1.81 19.14
CA GLN A 181 3.27 1.45 19.72
C GLN A 181 2.22 1.18 18.63
N HIS A 182 2.12 2.05 17.62
CA HIS A 182 1.21 1.83 16.48
C HIS A 182 1.50 0.50 15.79
N GLN A 183 2.79 0.18 15.56
CA GLN A 183 3.24 -1.08 14.98
C GLN A 183 2.61 -2.28 15.71
N PHE A 184 2.68 -2.30 17.05
CA PHE A 184 2.23 -3.45 17.84
C PHE A 184 0.72 -3.49 18.15
N THR A 185 0.02 -2.37 17.95
CA THR A 185 -1.40 -2.22 18.29
C THR A 185 -2.31 -2.15 17.06
N LEU A 186 -1.88 -1.57 15.95
CA LEU A 186 -2.67 -1.35 14.73
C LEU A 186 -2.24 -2.26 13.58
N HIS A 187 -2.05 -3.56 13.79
CA HIS A 187 -1.76 -4.50 12.68
C HIS A 187 -0.48 -4.18 11.90
N ALA A 188 0.56 -3.68 12.56
CA ALA A 188 1.78 -3.15 11.92
C ALA A 188 1.58 -1.88 11.07
N VAL A 189 0.42 -1.22 11.18
CA VAL A 189 0.18 0.09 10.59
C VAL A 189 0.82 1.17 11.44
N VAL A 190 1.65 1.99 10.81
CA VAL A 190 2.18 3.24 11.38
C VAL A 190 1.64 4.39 10.52
N PRO A 191 0.59 5.10 10.93
CA PRO A 191 0.02 6.17 10.11
C PRO A 191 1.03 7.27 9.76
N ALA A 192 0.90 7.85 8.57
CA ALA A 192 1.64 9.04 8.18
C ALA A 192 1.41 10.20 9.18
N PRO A 193 2.41 11.06 9.45
CA PRO A 193 3.68 11.15 8.74
C PRO A 193 4.77 10.23 9.27
N ARG A 194 4.52 9.38 10.28
CA ARG A 194 5.59 8.60 10.93
C ARG A 194 5.93 7.34 10.16
N THR A 195 7.16 6.87 10.35
CA THR A 195 7.54 5.46 10.09
C THR A 195 8.08 4.88 11.39
N ILE A 196 8.40 3.58 11.41
CA ILE A 196 9.09 2.96 12.57
C ILE A 196 10.43 3.65 12.89
N LEU A 197 11.06 4.28 11.90
CA LEU A 197 12.31 5.03 12.04
C LEU A 197 12.05 6.52 12.24
N LYS A 198 12.69 7.12 13.24
CA LYS A 198 12.53 8.52 13.60
C LYS A 198 12.96 9.47 12.49
N GLY A 199 14.02 9.13 11.76
CA GLY A 199 14.60 9.93 10.68
C GLY A 199 13.82 9.88 9.36
N ILE A 200 12.80 9.02 9.23
CA ILE A 200 12.02 8.88 7.99
C ILE A 200 10.56 9.22 8.24
N ARG A 201 10.00 10.02 7.34
CA ARG A 201 8.59 10.40 7.32
C ARG A 201 7.93 9.99 6.01
N LYS A 202 6.59 9.90 6.01
CA LYS A 202 5.75 9.69 4.83
C LYS A 202 5.01 10.98 4.50
N LEU A 203 4.95 11.35 3.22
CA LEU A 203 3.97 12.35 2.80
C LEU A 203 2.57 11.74 2.95
N GLN A 204 1.66 12.44 3.62
CA GLN A 204 0.30 11.98 3.85
C GLN A 204 -0.45 11.78 2.51
N PRO A 205 -1.38 10.82 2.43
CA PRO A 205 -2.32 10.69 1.30
C PRO A 205 -3.05 12.02 1.03
N GLY A 206 -3.26 12.37 -0.24
CA GLY A 206 -4.00 13.59 -0.60
C GLY A 206 -3.30 14.88 -0.19
N HIS A 207 -1.97 14.88 -0.01
CA HIS A 207 -1.19 16.06 0.33
C HIS A 207 -0.15 16.42 -0.72
N VAL A 208 0.21 17.70 -0.73
CA VAL A 208 1.36 18.26 -1.44
C VAL A 208 2.38 18.82 -0.44
N MET A 209 3.63 18.94 -0.86
CA MET A 209 4.69 19.53 -0.06
C MET A 209 5.64 20.34 -0.93
N TRP A 210 5.98 21.54 -0.46
CA TRP A 210 7.02 22.37 -1.05
C TRP A 210 8.31 22.21 -0.27
N VAL A 211 9.43 22.12 -0.97
CA VAL A 211 10.77 22.06 -0.39
C VAL A 211 11.66 23.08 -1.09
N ASP A 212 12.40 23.86 -0.33
CA ASP A 212 13.38 24.82 -0.83
C ASP A 212 14.68 24.72 -0.02
N GLU A 213 15.58 25.69 -0.17
CA GLU A 213 16.86 25.77 0.54
C GLU A 213 16.73 25.79 2.08
N HIS A 214 15.55 26.10 2.62
CA HIS A 214 15.28 26.06 4.06
C HIS A 214 14.75 24.70 4.55
N GLY A 215 14.51 23.76 3.63
CA GLY A 215 13.99 22.43 3.92
C GLY A 215 12.53 22.25 3.52
N ALA A 216 11.92 21.22 4.08
CA ALA A 216 10.52 20.90 3.83
C ALA A 216 9.59 21.90 4.52
N GLY A 217 8.66 22.46 3.75
CA GLY A 217 7.50 23.16 4.28
C GLY A 217 6.49 22.19 4.89
N GLU A 218 5.43 22.75 5.46
CA GLU A 218 4.29 21.98 5.95
C GLU A 218 3.56 21.28 4.78
N ALA A 219 3.17 20.02 5.00
CA ALA A 219 2.36 19.30 4.03
C ALA A 219 0.94 19.90 3.99
N GLN A 220 0.43 20.18 2.79
CA GLN A 220 -0.88 20.79 2.58
C GLN A 220 -1.84 19.77 1.97
N GLY A 221 -2.97 19.51 2.63
CA GLY A 221 -4.01 18.63 2.11
C GLY A 221 -4.75 19.28 0.94
N TYR A 222 -4.82 18.59 -0.19
CA TYR A 222 -5.65 18.97 -1.35
C TYR A 222 -6.91 18.08 -1.46
N TRP A 223 -7.00 17.04 -0.63
CA TRP A 223 -8.14 16.13 -0.58
C TRP A 223 -8.36 15.63 0.85
N GLN A 224 -9.64 15.47 1.21
CA GLN A 224 -10.05 14.87 2.47
C GLN A 224 -11.30 14.01 2.23
N LEU A 225 -11.29 12.79 2.75
CA LEU A 225 -12.44 11.90 2.66
C LEU A 225 -13.56 12.34 3.61
N SER A 226 -14.80 12.26 3.12
CA SER A 226 -16.02 12.47 3.90
C SER A 226 -16.91 11.23 3.84
N ALA A 227 -17.45 10.82 4.98
CA ALA A 227 -18.38 9.70 5.14
C ALA A 227 -19.77 10.19 5.58
N ILE A 228 -20.21 11.28 4.95
CA ILE A 228 -21.54 11.89 5.14
C ILE A 228 -22.46 11.54 3.96
N ARG A 229 -23.75 11.32 4.22
CA ARG A 229 -24.73 11.05 3.16
C ARG A 229 -24.97 12.32 2.36
N THR A 230 -24.63 12.28 1.08
CA THR A 230 -24.83 13.40 0.14
C THR A 230 -25.96 13.16 -0.86
N HIS A 231 -26.50 11.95 -0.92
CA HIS A 231 -27.51 11.53 -1.89
C HIS A 231 -28.76 10.95 -1.19
N GLN A 232 -29.91 11.05 -1.85
CA GLN A 232 -31.18 10.45 -1.42
C GLN A 232 -31.60 9.35 -2.40
N TYR A 233 -30.81 8.29 -2.49
CA TYR A 233 -31.08 7.14 -3.36
C TYR A 233 -31.85 6.03 -2.65
N THR A 234 -32.67 5.28 -3.39
CA THR A 234 -33.18 3.98 -2.96
C THR A 234 -32.05 2.94 -2.90
N PRO A 235 -32.25 1.78 -2.23
CA PRO A 235 -31.25 0.71 -2.25
C PRO A 235 -30.87 0.23 -3.66
N GLU A 236 -31.83 0.19 -4.58
CA GLU A 236 -31.61 -0.20 -5.97
C GLU A 236 -30.77 0.85 -6.71
N GLU A 237 -31.09 2.13 -6.56
CA GLU A 237 -30.34 3.26 -7.13
C GLU A 237 -28.90 3.31 -6.59
N TRP A 238 -28.69 3.03 -5.29
CA TRP A 238 -27.35 2.89 -4.72
C TRP A 238 -26.57 1.74 -5.35
N THR A 239 -27.23 0.59 -5.53
CA THR A 239 -26.61 -0.60 -6.11
C THR A 239 -26.18 -0.34 -7.56
N GLU A 240 -27.02 0.32 -8.34
CA GLU A 240 -26.72 0.73 -9.72
C GLU A 240 -25.58 1.75 -9.77
N ALA A 241 -25.63 2.81 -8.95
CA ALA A 241 -24.58 3.83 -8.90
C ALA A 241 -23.21 3.27 -8.52
N ILE A 242 -23.16 2.35 -7.54
CA ILE A 242 -21.92 1.67 -7.14
C ILE A 242 -21.43 0.74 -8.25
N ARG A 243 -22.32 0.00 -8.93
CA ARG A 243 -21.96 -0.84 -10.07
C ARG A 243 -21.33 -0.02 -11.19
N ASP A 244 -21.95 1.09 -11.57
CA ASP A 244 -21.49 1.95 -12.65
C ASP A 244 -20.15 2.60 -12.31
N SER A 245 -20.00 3.11 -11.08
CA SER A 245 -18.75 3.68 -10.61
C SER A 245 -17.63 2.63 -10.55
N LEU A 246 -17.92 1.41 -10.11
CA LEU A 246 -16.97 0.30 -10.12
C LEU A 246 -16.60 -0.13 -11.55
N GLN A 247 -17.55 -0.18 -12.48
CA GLN A 247 -17.27 -0.46 -13.89
C GLN A 247 -16.31 0.58 -14.48
N ILE A 248 -16.54 1.87 -14.23
CA ILE A 248 -15.65 2.96 -14.64
C ILE A 248 -14.24 2.76 -14.07
N ALA A 249 -14.14 2.42 -12.77
CA ALA A 249 -12.87 2.20 -12.10
C ALA A 249 -12.08 1.03 -12.73
N VAL A 250 -12.78 -0.07 -13.06
CA VAL A 250 -12.25 -1.27 -13.70
C VAL A 250 -11.79 -1.00 -15.13
N ASP A 251 -12.62 -0.32 -15.92
CA ASP A 251 -12.36 0.03 -17.32
C ASP A 251 -11.10 0.89 -17.45
N ARG A 252 -11.02 1.98 -16.66
CA ARG A 252 -9.86 2.88 -16.63
C ARG A 252 -8.55 2.13 -16.34
N ARG A 253 -8.58 1.06 -15.53
CA ARG A 253 -7.39 0.27 -15.16
C ARG A 253 -7.04 -0.80 -16.19
N LEU A 254 -7.98 -1.19 -17.04
CA LEU A 254 -7.72 -2.07 -18.19
C LEU A 254 -7.21 -1.27 -19.39
N GLU A 255 -7.89 -0.17 -19.73
CA GLU A 255 -7.68 0.58 -20.98
C GLU A 255 -6.43 1.47 -20.97
N ILE A 256 -6.01 1.94 -19.78
CA ILE A 256 -4.88 2.88 -19.65
C ILE A 256 -3.56 2.11 -19.45
N ALA A 257 -3.16 1.37 -20.48
CA ALA A 257 -1.87 0.67 -20.58
C ALA A 257 -1.54 0.33 -22.05
N ASP A 258 -0.27 0.43 -22.45
CA ASP A 258 0.23 -0.04 -23.75
C ASP A 258 0.72 -1.51 -23.70
N VAL A 259 0.53 -2.17 -22.56
CA VAL A 259 0.86 -3.59 -22.30
C VAL A 259 -0.40 -4.31 -21.81
N PRO A 260 -0.47 -5.65 -21.95
CA PRO A 260 -1.61 -6.40 -21.42
C PRO A 260 -1.81 -6.19 -19.91
N VAL A 261 -3.08 -6.23 -19.48
CA VAL A 261 -3.50 -6.15 -18.07
C VAL A 261 -4.26 -7.41 -17.69
N GLY A 262 -3.85 -8.07 -16.60
CA GLY A 262 -4.50 -9.26 -16.05
C GLY A 262 -5.23 -8.98 -14.73
N VAL A 263 -5.73 -10.03 -14.08
CA VAL A 263 -6.39 -9.95 -12.76
C VAL A 263 -5.84 -11.02 -11.82
N LEU A 264 -5.55 -10.64 -10.57
CA LEU A 264 -5.28 -11.60 -9.51
C LEU A 264 -6.61 -12.16 -8.99
N LEU A 265 -6.87 -13.43 -9.24
CA LEU A 265 -8.12 -14.12 -8.91
C LEU A 265 -7.91 -15.00 -7.68
N SER A 266 -8.51 -14.63 -6.56
CA SER A 266 -8.49 -15.46 -5.34
C SER A 266 -9.67 -16.42 -5.24
N GLY A 267 -10.71 -16.24 -6.06
CA GLY A 267 -12.01 -16.87 -5.85
C GLY A 267 -12.84 -16.21 -4.73
N GLY A 268 -12.39 -15.09 -4.18
CA GLY A 268 -13.20 -14.23 -3.31
C GLY A 268 -14.18 -13.37 -4.10
N LEU A 269 -15.21 -12.84 -3.44
CA LEU A 269 -16.22 -11.97 -4.06
C LEU A 269 -15.60 -10.84 -4.89
N ASP A 270 -14.60 -10.16 -4.32
CA ASP A 270 -14.06 -8.92 -4.90
C ASP A 270 -13.31 -9.18 -6.20
N SER A 271 -12.32 -10.07 -6.17
CA SER A 271 -11.52 -10.42 -7.37
C SER A 271 -12.38 -11.08 -8.44
N SER A 272 -13.37 -11.88 -8.03
CA SER A 272 -14.33 -12.51 -8.95
C SER A 272 -15.24 -11.48 -9.60
N LEU A 273 -15.70 -10.46 -8.86
CA LEU A 273 -16.51 -9.37 -9.40
C LEU A 273 -15.72 -8.54 -10.43
N LEU A 274 -14.44 -8.26 -10.18
CA LEU A 274 -13.57 -7.63 -11.19
C LEU A 274 -13.51 -8.46 -12.48
N VAL A 275 -13.30 -9.78 -12.36
CA VAL A 275 -13.29 -10.69 -13.53
C VAL A 275 -14.64 -10.68 -14.24
N GLY A 276 -15.75 -10.73 -13.51
CA GLY A 276 -17.09 -10.70 -14.09
C GLY A 276 -17.39 -9.43 -14.89
N LEU A 277 -17.09 -8.26 -14.32
CA LEU A 277 -17.29 -6.96 -14.97
C LEU A 277 -16.41 -6.80 -16.22
N LEU A 278 -15.18 -7.31 -16.18
CA LEU A 278 -14.28 -7.31 -17.33
C LEU A 278 -14.74 -8.30 -18.40
N ALA A 279 -15.13 -9.52 -18.02
CA ALA A 279 -15.46 -10.57 -18.96
C ALA A 279 -16.78 -10.29 -19.71
N GLU A 280 -17.76 -9.66 -19.05
CA GLU A 280 -19.01 -9.24 -19.67
C GLU A 280 -18.77 -8.24 -20.82
N LYS A 281 -17.80 -7.33 -20.67
CA LYS A 281 -17.54 -6.26 -21.63
C LYS A 281 -16.44 -6.59 -22.66
N TYR A 282 -15.36 -7.26 -22.24
CA TYR A 282 -14.16 -7.45 -23.06
C TYR A 282 -13.92 -8.92 -23.45
N GLY A 283 -14.70 -9.87 -22.93
CA GLY A 283 -14.56 -11.29 -23.24
C GLY A 283 -13.48 -11.98 -22.40
N GLN A 284 -12.53 -12.68 -23.03
CA GLN A 284 -11.55 -13.48 -22.30
C GLN A 284 -10.55 -12.59 -21.55
N VAL A 285 -10.42 -12.81 -20.23
CA VAL A 285 -9.52 -12.07 -19.33
C VAL A 285 -8.37 -12.97 -18.89
N LYS A 286 -7.14 -12.44 -18.79
CA LYS A 286 -6.01 -13.13 -18.16
C LYS A 286 -6.14 -13.12 -16.64
N THR A 287 -6.07 -14.29 -16.01
CA THR A 287 -6.28 -14.45 -14.56
C THR A 287 -5.22 -15.32 -13.91
N TYR A 288 -4.81 -14.96 -12.70
CA TYR A 288 -3.77 -15.67 -11.96
C TYR A 288 -4.23 -16.01 -10.54
N SER A 289 -4.09 -17.27 -10.13
CA SER A 289 -4.39 -17.73 -8.78
C SER A 289 -3.16 -18.36 -8.13
N VAL A 290 -3.06 -18.24 -6.81
CA VAL A 290 -2.04 -18.91 -6.01
C VAL A 290 -2.69 -19.71 -4.89
N GLY A 291 -2.05 -20.83 -4.56
CA GLY A 291 -2.36 -21.64 -3.39
C GLY A 291 -1.07 -22.12 -2.73
N PHE A 292 -1.18 -22.44 -1.46
CA PHE A 292 -0.14 -22.97 -0.59
C PHE A 292 -0.49 -24.39 -0.17
N GLU A 293 0.47 -25.09 0.40
CA GLU A 293 0.28 -26.42 0.97
C GLU A 293 -0.58 -26.36 2.26
N ASP A 294 -1.50 -27.32 2.41
CA ASP A 294 -2.42 -27.43 3.55
C ASP A 294 -1.68 -27.62 4.89
N GLN A 295 -2.26 -27.08 5.97
CA GLN A 295 -1.95 -27.47 7.35
C GLN A 295 -3.14 -28.26 7.93
N PRO A 296 -2.96 -29.09 8.97
CA PRO A 296 -4.05 -29.88 9.55
C PRO A 296 -5.28 -29.06 9.95
N GLU A 297 -5.08 -27.80 10.36
CA GLU A 297 -6.13 -26.89 10.82
C GLU A 297 -6.75 -26.03 9.70
N GLU A 298 -6.08 -25.86 8.55
CA GLU A 298 -6.45 -24.85 7.56
C GLU A 298 -5.96 -25.23 6.15
N ARG A 299 -6.86 -25.18 5.16
CA ARG A 299 -6.51 -25.39 3.75
C ARG A 299 -5.63 -24.25 3.24
N GLY A 300 -4.61 -24.59 2.45
CA GLY A 300 -3.65 -23.68 1.87
C GLY A 300 -4.14 -23.01 0.57
N HIS A 301 -5.30 -23.37 0.03
CA HIS A 301 -5.79 -22.84 -1.24
C HIS A 301 -7.31 -22.64 -1.30
N GLU A 302 -7.74 -21.78 -2.22
CA GLU A 302 -9.16 -21.49 -2.48
C GLU A 302 -9.57 -21.81 -3.94
N PHE A 303 -8.86 -22.75 -4.58
CA PHE A 303 -8.99 -23.01 -6.01
C PHE A 303 -10.40 -23.41 -6.46
N GLU A 304 -11.19 -24.07 -5.60
CA GLU A 304 -12.57 -24.45 -5.93
C GLU A 304 -13.45 -23.24 -6.27
N TYR A 305 -13.18 -22.07 -5.68
CA TYR A 305 -13.91 -20.84 -5.96
C TYR A 305 -13.38 -20.12 -7.20
N SER A 306 -12.06 -20.06 -7.38
CA SER A 306 -11.48 -19.47 -8.59
C SER A 306 -11.83 -20.30 -9.83
N ASP A 307 -11.78 -21.63 -9.74
CA ASP A 307 -12.10 -22.55 -10.84
C ASP A 307 -13.56 -22.38 -11.30
N ALA A 308 -14.50 -22.07 -10.39
CA ALA A 308 -15.88 -21.78 -10.74
C ALA A 308 -16.01 -20.49 -11.59
N VAL A 309 -15.22 -19.47 -11.28
CA VAL A 309 -15.17 -18.21 -12.05
C VAL A 309 -14.51 -18.45 -13.40
N VAL A 310 -13.40 -19.18 -13.44
CA VAL A 310 -12.70 -19.57 -14.67
C VAL A 310 -13.64 -20.34 -15.60
N ALA A 311 -14.38 -21.32 -15.06
CA ALA A 311 -15.34 -22.10 -15.84
C ALA A 311 -16.52 -21.25 -16.37
N LYS A 312 -17.00 -20.26 -15.59
CA LYS A 312 -18.09 -19.38 -16.01
C LYS A 312 -17.69 -18.45 -17.16
N PHE A 313 -16.49 -17.88 -17.10
CA PHE A 313 -16.05 -16.83 -18.04
C PHE A 313 -15.03 -17.30 -19.08
N GLY A 314 -14.52 -18.52 -18.99
CA GLY A 314 -13.51 -19.05 -19.93
C GLY A 314 -12.20 -18.25 -19.92
N THR A 315 -11.76 -17.78 -18.75
CA THR A 315 -10.57 -16.94 -18.62
C THR A 315 -9.30 -17.65 -19.09
N ASP A 316 -8.30 -16.89 -19.56
CA ASP A 316 -6.94 -17.39 -19.75
C ASP A 316 -6.30 -17.49 -18.36
N HIS A 317 -6.34 -18.70 -17.77
CA HIS A 317 -6.08 -18.90 -16.36
C HIS A 317 -4.76 -19.63 -16.09
N GLN A 318 -3.94 -19.06 -15.21
CA GLN A 318 -2.75 -19.70 -14.66
C GLN A 318 -2.87 -19.87 -13.16
N ARG A 319 -2.50 -21.08 -12.70
CA ARG A 319 -2.56 -21.47 -11.30
C ARG A 319 -1.17 -21.85 -10.79
N PHE A 320 -0.75 -21.23 -9.70
CA PHE A 320 0.52 -21.50 -9.05
C PHE A 320 0.29 -22.17 -7.69
N HIS A 321 1.05 -23.22 -7.40
CA HIS A 321 1.05 -23.89 -6.10
C HIS A 321 2.44 -23.75 -5.45
N ILE A 322 2.51 -23.07 -4.31
CA ILE A 322 3.74 -22.77 -3.59
C ILE A 322 3.87 -23.72 -2.40
N GLN A 323 5.00 -24.41 -2.31
CA GLN A 323 5.30 -25.31 -1.20
C GLN A 323 5.75 -24.52 0.04
N ASN A 324 5.48 -25.03 1.25
CA ASN A 324 5.81 -24.33 2.50
C ASN A 324 7.33 -24.21 2.76
N ASP A 325 8.14 -25.13 2.24
CA ASP A 325 9.60 -25.07 2.34
C ASP A 325 10.18 -23.88 1.55
N GLN A 326 9.59 -23.56 0.39
CA GLN A 326 9.91 -22.37 -0.40
C GLN A 326 9.59 -21.10 0.35
N VAL A 327 8.52 -21.09 1.14
CA VAL A 327 8.16 -19.92 1.95
C VAL A 327 9.26 -19.58 2.94
N LEU A 328 9.73 -20.55 3.73
CA LEU A 328 10.76 -20.30 4.75
C LEU A 328 12.08 -19.85 4.09
N ALA A 329 12.49 -20.52 3.01
CA ALA A 329 13.72 -20.21 2.30
C ALA A 329 13.71 -18.81 1.66
N ARG A 330 12.56 -18.36 1.14
CA ARG A 330 12.41 -17.08 0.42
C ARG A 330 11.96 -15.92 1.32
N LEU A 331 11.63 -16.19 2.58
CA LEU A 331 11.19 -15.17 3.54
C LEU A 331 12.18 -14.00 3.68
N PRO A 332 13.51 -14.20 3.75
CA PRO A 332 14.46 -13.08 3.83
C PRO A 332 14.39 -12.14 2.62
N GLU A 333 14.12 -12.67 1.43
CA GLU A 333 13.99 -11.86 0.21
C GLU A 333 12.73 -10.99 0.27
N ALA A 334 11.59 -11.55 0.70
CA ALA A 334 10.38 -10.77 0.90
C ALA A 334 10.59 -9.63 1.93
N ILE A 335 11.26 -9.92 3.05
CA ILE A 335 11.58 -8.93 4.09
C ILE A 335 12.52 -7.83 3.55
N GLN A 336 13.46 -8.18 2.67
CA GLN A 336 14.34 -7.22 2.00
C GLN A 336 13.54 -6.20 1.16
N HIS A 337 12.36 -6.57 0.66
CA HIS A 337 11.50 -5.68 -0.14
C HIS A 337 10.40 -4.98 0.66
N MET A 338 10.28 -5.25 1.96
CA MET A 338 9.31 -4.57 2.85
C MET A 338 9.79 -3.15 3.18
N PRO A 339 9.12 -2.07 2.72
CA PRO A 339 9.53 -0.69 3.02
C PRO A 339 9.42 -0.36 4.52
N GLU A 340 8.51 -1.01 5.23
CA GLU A 340 8.37 -0.99 6.68
C GLU A 340 8.03 -2.42 7.12
N PRO A 341 8.23 -2.83 8.38
CA PRO A 341 7.92 -4.20 8.80
C PRO A 341 6.42 -4.52 8.64
N MET A 342 6.08 -5.58 7.89
CA MET A 342 4.70 -5.92 7.52
C MET A 342 4.32 -7.33 7.95
N VAL A 343 3.52 -7.46 9.01
CA VAL A 343 3.27 -8.74 9.69
C VAL A 343 2.22 -9.62 9.01
N ALA A 344 1.46 -9.05 8.08
CA ALA A 344 0.44 -9.76 7.34
C ALA A 344 1.07 -10.89 6.51
N GLN A 345 0.54 -12.10 6.68
CA GLN A 345 1.13 -13.32 6.13
C GLN A 345 1.13 -13.28 4.60
N ASP A 346 0.05 -12.75 4.04
CA ASP A 346 -0.11 -12.58 2.60
C ASP A 346 0.92 -11.64 1.97
N ALA A 347 1.74 -10.89 2.72
CA ALA A 347 2.84 -10.11 2.14
C ALA A 347 3.85 -11.00 1.42
N VAL A 348 4.28 -12.08 2.08
CA VAL A 348 5.20 -13.07 1.50
C VAL A 348 4.53 -13.79 0.33
N ALA A 349 3.24 -14.07 0.44
CA ALA A 349 2.50 -14.70 -0.64
C ALA A 349 2.38 -13.82 -1.89
N PHE A 350 2.11 -12.52 -1.73
CA PHE A 350 2.13 -11.56 -2.83
C PHE A 350 3.52 -11.48 -3.47
N TYR A 351 4.59 -11.54 -2.68
CA TYR A 351 5.95 -11.55 -3.21
C TYR A 351 6.18 -12.76 -4.13
N LEU A 352 5.85 -13.97 -3.65
CA LEU A 352 6.05 -15.21 -4.41
C LEU A 352 5.11 -15.33 -5.61
N LEU A 353 3.85 -14.92 -5.48
CA LEU A 353 2.91 -14.85 -6.61
C LEU A 353 3.42 -13.90 -7.69
N SER A 354 3.94 -12.73 -7.30
CA SER A 354 4.39 -11.71 -8.24
C SER A 354 5.61 -12.13 -9.05
N GLU A 355 6.50 -12.94 -8.46
CA GLU A 355 7.62 -13.56 -9.19
C GLU A 355 7.12 -14.41 -10.37
N GLN A 356 6.03 -15.15 -10.18
CA GLN A 356 5.48 -16.02 -11.22
C GLN A 356 4.70 -15.20 -12.26
N VAL A 357 3.84 -14.29 -11.81
CA VAL A 357 2.99 -13.47 -12.69
C VAL A 357 3.81 -12.52 -13.56
N SER A 358 4.88 -11.93 -13.01
CA SER A 358 5.74 -10.99 -13.73
C SER A 358 6.43 -11.59 -14.97
N GLN A 359 6.50 -12.92 -15.06
CA GLN A 359 7.06 -13.62 -16.22
C GLN A 359 6.13 -13.60 -17.44
N ASP A 360 4.82 -13.41 -17.25
CA ASP A 360 3.82 -13.34 -18.33
C ASP A 360 3.33 -11.89 -18.57
N ILE A 361 3.21 -11.08 -17.52
CA ILE A 361 2.56 -9.76 -17.62
C ILE A 361 3.19 -8.72 -16.69
N LYS A 362 3.08 -7.43 -17.07
CA LYS A 362 3.60 -6.30 -16.28
C LYS A 362 2.54 -5.61 -15.42
N VAL A 363 1.25 -5.87 -15.66
CA VAL A 363 0.15 -5.17 -14.99
C VAL A 363 -0.95 -6.14 -14.61
N VAL A 364 -1.43 -6.03 -13.37
CA VAL A 364 -2.58 -6.77 -12.86
C VAL A 364 -3.54 -5.87 -12.08
N GLN A 365 -4.83 -6.20 -12.11
CA GLN A 365 -5.83 -5.67 -11.18
C GLN A 365 -5.95 -6.57 -9.95
N SER A 366 -6.17 -5.96 -8.78
CA SER A 366 -6.35 -6.64 -7.50
C SER A 366 -7.59 -6.13 -6.77
N GLY A 367 -8.28 -7.03 -6.09
CA GLY A 367 -9.50 -6.73 -5.32
C GLY A 367 -9.27 -6.03 -3.97
N GLN A 368 -8.03 -5.63 -3.65
CA GLN A 368 -7.72 -4.95 -2.38
C GLN A 368 -8.52 -3.64 -2.20
N GLY A 369 -8.85 -3.33 -0.95
CA GLY A 369 -9.63 -2.15 -0.56
C GLY A 369 -11.14 -2.39 -0.49
N ALA A 370 -11.64 -3.50 -1.04
CA ALA A 370 -13.08 -3.80 -1.02
C ALA A 370 -13.60 -4.11 0.40
N ASP A 371 -12.80 -4.78 1.23
CA ASP A 371 -13.20 -5.14 2.60
C ASP A 371 -13.36 -3.92 3.50
N GLU A 372 -12.43 -2.98 3.43
CA GLU A 372 -12.45 -1.74 4.19
C GLU A 372 -13.55 -0.80 3.69
N LEU A 373 -13.73 -0.71 2.37
CA LEU A 373 -14.69 0.22 1.77
C LEU A 373 -16.15 -0.25 1.93
N PHE A 374 -16.39 -1.55 1.81
CA PHE A 374 -17.73 -2.15 1.80
C PHE A 374 -18.04 -3.01 3.05
N GLY A 375 -17.24 -2.89 4.10
CA GLY A 375 -17.55 -3.45 5.41
C GLY A 375 -17.47 -4.98 5.47
N GLY A 376 -16.45 -5.56 4.84
CA GLY A 376 -16.31 -7.02 4.74
C GLY A 376 -15.64 -7.70 5.93
N TYR A 377 -15.04 -6.97 6.88
CA TYR A 377 -14.42 -7.58 8.06
C TYR A 377 -15.41 -7.89 9.19
N PHE A 378 -15.17 -9.00 9.90
CA PHE A 378 -16.06 -9.49 10.97
C PHE A 378 -16.20 -8.53 12.16
N TRP A 379 -15.25 -7.60 12.33
CA TRP A 379 -15.27 -6.66 13.45
C TRP A 379 -16.26 -5.50 13.24
N TYR A 380 -16.65 -5.16 12.01
CA TYR A 380 -17.55 -4.03 11.78
C TYR A 380 -18.93 -4.21 12.43
N PRO A 381 -19.62 -5.35 12.28
CA PRO A 381 -20.89 -5.58 12.99
C PRO A 381 -20.72 -5.57 14.51
N GLN A 382 -19.58 -6.04 15.03
CA GLN A 382 -19.27 -6.04 16.47
C GLN A 382 -19.13 -4.62 17.01
N MET A 383 -18.39 -3.75 16.30
CA MET A 383 -18.21 -2.33 16.66
C MET A 383 -19.52 -1.54 16.52
N GLN A 384 -20.34 -1.87 15.51
CA GLN A 384 -21.65 -1.26 15.33
C GLN A 384 -22.57 -1.56 16.52
N ALA A 385 -22.60 -2.82 16.98
CA ALA A 385 -23.45 -3.28 18.08
C ALA A 385 -22.95 -2.85 19.47
N ALA A 386 -21.63 -2.65 19.62
CA ALA A 386 -21.02 -2.25 20.89
C ALA A 386 -21.54 -0.91 21.41
N GLN A 387 -21.49 -0.73 22.73
CA GLN A 387 -21.95 0.46 23.44
C GLN A 387 -20.78 1.15 24.16
N GLY A 388 -20.92 2.44 24.46
CA GLY A 388 -19.89 3.25 25.13
C GLY A 388 -19.29 4.33 24.25
N SER A 389 -18.11 4.83 24.63
CA SER A 389 -17.35 5.81 23.83
C SER A 389 -16.90 5.21 22.50
N ALA A 390 -16.50 6.05 21.54
CA ALA A 390 -16.00 5.61 20.24
C ALA A 390 -14.84 4.60 20.39
N LEU A 391 -13.89 4.88 21.29
CA LEU A 391 -12.77 3.99 21.57
C LEU A 391 -13.22 2.66 22.22
N GLN A 392 -14.17 2.70 23.16
CA GLN A 392 -14.69 1.48 23.81
C GLN A 392 -15.42 0.55 22.83
N ARG A 393 -16.00 1.13 21.77
CA ARG A 393 -16.66 0.39 20.69
C ARG A 393 -15.70 -0.13 19.64
N PHE A 394 -14.46 0.39 19.58
CA PHE A 394 -13.45 0.05 18.58
C PHE A 394 -12.34 -0.88 19.12
N ALA A 395 -11.61 -0.42 20.14
CA ALA A 395 -10.37 -1.04 20.61
C ALA A 395 -10.49 -2.53 20.98
N PRO A 396 -11.57 -3.02 21.63
CA PRO A 396 -11.70 -4.43 22.00
C PRO A 396 -11.80 -5.41 20.83
N PHE A 397 -12.09 -4.92 19.62
CA PHE A 397 -12.24 -5.74 18.42
C PHE A 397 -11.08 -5.56 17.43
N TYR A 398 -10.35 -4.44 17.55
CA TYR A 398 -9.31 -4.06 16.60
C TYR A 398 -7.90 -4.20 17.17
N PHE A 399 -7.60 -3.69 18.36
CA PHE A 399 -6.21 -3.56 18.81
C PHE A 399 -5.51 -4.92 18.91
N ASP A 400 -4.35 -5.10 18.28
CA ASP A 400 -3.60 -6.36 18.40
C ASP A 400 -3.09 -6.59 19.83
N ARG A 401 -2.71 -5.49 20.48
CA ARG A 401 -2.28 -5.39 21.88
C ARG A 401 -2.83 -4.08 22.43
N ASP A 402 -3.56 -4.15 23.54
CA ASP A 402 -3.88 -2.94 24.29
C ASP A 402 -2.61 -2.36 24.94
N PHE A 403 -2.74 -1.17 25.53
CA PHE A 403 -1.60 -0.46 26.12
C PHE A 403 -0.88 -1.28 27.21
N ASP A 404 -1.63 -2.00 28.05
CA ASP A 404 -1.07 -2.82 29.12
C ASP A 404 -0.31 -4.04 28.58
N GLU A 405 -0.81 -4.67 27.51
CA GLU A 405 -0.07 -5.72 26.81
C GLU A 405 1.14 -5.16 26.05
N TYR A 406 1.03 -4.00 25.40
CA TYR A 406 2.17 -3.32 24.77
C TYR A 406 3.29 -3.06 25.79
N ALA A 407 2.94 -2.52 26.96
CA ALA A 407 3.89 -2.24 28.04
C ALA A 407 4.58 -3.49 28.58
N ARG A 408 3.93 -4.66 28.50
CA ARG A 408 4.55 -5.97 28.81
C ARG A 408 5.39 -6.52 27.66
N THR A 409 5.13 -6.10 26.43
CA THR A 409 5.80 -6.59 25.22
C THR A 409 7.19 -5.96 25.03
N VAL A 410 7.30 -4.65 25.24
CA VAL A 410 8.54 -3.88 25.01
C VAL A 410 9.31 -3.65 26.31
N ASN A 411 10.58 -3.25 26.18
CA ASN A 411 11.36 -2.77 27.32
C ASN A 411 10.73 -1.48 27.89
N SER A 412 10.75 -1.31 29.22
CA SER A 412 10.08 -0.19 29.91
C SER A 412 10.51 1.19 29.43
N ARG A 413 11.72 1.34 28.87
CA ARG A 413 12.19 2.61 28.29
C ARG A 413 11.43 3.04 27.03
N HIS A 414 10.69 2.14 26.40
CA HIS A 414 9.85 2.38 25.22
C HIS A 414 8.36 2.52 25.57
N VAL A 415 8.03 2.48 26.87
CA VAL A 415 6.68 2.71 27.38
C VAL A 415 6.56 4.17 27.78
N HIS A 416 5.76 4.90 27.02
CA HIS A 416 5.48 6.32 27.26
C HIS A 416 3.98 6.48 27.52
N GLU A 417 3.28 7.22 26.66
CA GLU A 417 1.83 7.42 26.74
C GLU A 417 1.08 6.43 25.84
N ASP A 418 -0.24 6.33 26.01
CA ASP A 418 -1.12 5.57 25.11
C ASP A 418 -1.44 6.38 23.83
N TYR A 419 -0.41 6.62 23.03
CA TYR A 419 -0.50 7.36 21.76
C TYR A 419 -1.51 6.77 20.79
N THR A 420 -1.70 5.45 20.80
CA THR A 420 -2.60 4.76 19.87
C THR A 420 -4.05 4.99 20.22
N SER A 421 -4.42 4.88 21.50
CA SER A 421 -5.76 5.24 21.94
C SER A 421 -6.06 6.72 21.71
N GLN A 422 -5.07 7.62 21.91
CA GLN A 422 -5.21 9.05 21.61
C GLN A 422 -5.48 9.28 20.12
N LEU A 423 -4.65 8.71 19.23
CA LEU A 423 -4.80 8.83 17.77
C LEU A 423 -6.15 8.32 17.28
N VAL A 424 -6.57 7.14 17.73
CA VAL A 424 -7.85 6.55 17.30
C VAL A 424 -9.03 7.35 17.83
N THR A 425 -8.96 7.83 19.08
CA THR A 425 -10.00 8.69 19.64
C THR A 425 -10.13 9.98 18.83
N GLU A 426 -9.02 10.65 18.53
CA GLU A 426 -9.03 11.88 17.74
C GLU A 426 -9.55 11.66 16.31
N ALA A 427 -9.12 10.58 15.66
CA ALA A 427 -9.53 10.28 14.29
C ALA A 427 -11.03 9.95 14.20
N LEU A 428 -11.57 9.14 15.12
CA LEU A 428 -12.99 8.79 15.15
C LEU A 428 -13.90 9.97 15.54
N HIS A 429 -13.35 11.03 16.16
CA HIS A 429 -14.09 12.23 16.54
C HIS A 429 -13.98 13.37 15.53
N SER A 430 -12.85 13.52 14.85
CA SER A 430 -12.57 14.65 13.94
C SER A 430 -12.98 14.41 12.49
N CYS A 431 -13.23 13.15 12.09
CA CYS A 431 -13.66 12.82 10.74
C CYS A 431 -15.10 13.31 10.44
N GLN A 432 -15.37 13.62 9.18
CA GLN A 432 -16.72 13.92 8.71
C GLN A 432 -17.48 12.60 8.50
N ALA A 433 -18.33 12.20 9.45
CA ALA A 433 -19.08 10.96 9.39
C ALA A 433 -20.44 11.08 10.11
N ASP A 434 -21.53 10.53 9.56
CA ASP A 434 -22.86 10.64 10.21
C ASP A 434 -23.09 9.64 11.34
N SER A 435 -22.28 8.58 11.43
CA SER A 435 -22.41 7.58 12.49
C SER A 435 -21.05 7.02 12.90
N HIS A 436 -21.00 6.36 14.06
CA HIS A 436 -19.78 5.73 14.55
C HIS A 436 -19.18 4.73 13.55
N ILE A 437 -20.02 3.93 12.89
CA ILE A 437 -19.51 2.92 11.97
C ILE A 437 -18.98 3.54 10.67
N ASP A 438 -19.52 4.70 10.27
CA ASP A 438 -18.96 5.47 9.15
C ASP A 438 -17.61 6.09 9.53
N ALA A 439 -17.45 6.55 10.78
CA ALA A 439 -16.16 7.02 11.30
C ALA A 439 -15.12 5.90 11.33
N VAL A 440 -15.53 4.68 11.68
CA VAL A 440 -14.65 3.50 11.66
C VAL A 440 -14.23 3.12 10.23
N LEU A 441 -15.17 3.08 9.28
CA LEU A 441 -14.86 2.79 7.88
C LEU A 441 -13.97 3.90 7.26
N HIS A 442 -14.23 5.16 7.61
CA HIS A 442 -13.37 6.29 7.24
C HIS A 442 -11.95 6.12 7.79
N PHE A 443 -11.82 5.75 9.08
CA PHE A 443 -10.54 5.48 9.70
C PHE A 443 -9.78 4.37 8.96
N ASP A 444 -10.41 3.24 8.68
CA ASP A 444 -9.75 2.15 7.95
C ASP A 444 -9.34 2.56 6.53
N VAL A 445 -10.17 3.32 5.80
CA VAL A 445 -9.82 3.80 4.45
C VAL A 445 -8.63 4.77 4.47
N THR A 446 -8.52 5.60 5.51
CA THR A 446 -7.47 6.64 5.60
C THR A 446 -6.24 6.20 6.38
N THR A 447 -6.27 5.04 7.05
CA THR A 447 -5.14 4.51 7.83
C THR A 447 -4.80 3.07 7.44
N LEU A 448 -5.68 2.10 7.71
CA LEU A 448 -5.44 0.68 7.44
C LEU A 448 -5.09 0.45 5.98
N ILE A 449 -5.95 0.88 5.04
CA ILE A 449 -5.75 0.68 3.59
C ILE A 449 -4.37 1.18 3.15
N VAL A 450 -4.03 2.40 3.59
CA VAL A 450 -2.83 3.14 3.17
C VAL A 450 -1.55 2.40 3.55
N ASP A 451 -1.52 1.85 4.77
CA ASP A 451 -0.29 1.37 5.39
C ASP A 451 -0.19 -0.16 5.49
N ASP A 452 -1.25 -0.92 5.18
CA ASP A 452 -1.24 -2.38 5.07
C ASP A 452 -1.57 -2.90 3.64
N PRO A 453 -2.82 -3.14 3.21
CA PRO A 453 -3.10 -3.87 1.98
C PRO A 453 -2.53 -3.21 0.72
N VAL A 454 -2.56 -1.88 0.63
CA VAL A 454 -1.98 -1.14 -0.51
C VAL A 454 -0.46 -1.14 -0.46
N LYS A 455 0.13 -0.84 0.70
CA LYS A 455 1.60 -0.89 0.87
C LYS A 455 2.12 -2.27 0.54
N ARG A 456 1.41 -3.31 0.96
CA ARG A 456 1.70 -4.71 0.70
C ARG A 456 1.65 -5.03 -0.77
N VAL A 457 0.52 -4.75 -1.41
CA VAL A 457 0.37 -5.02 -2.83
C VAL A 457 1.38 -4.21 -3.64
N ASP A 458 1.62 -2.93 -3.37
CA ASP A 458 2.63 -2.16 -4.09
C ASP A 458 4.05 -2.70 -3.84
N SER A 459 4.51 -2.84 -2.60
CA SER A 459 5.90 -3.24 -2.34
C SER A 459 6.23 -4.66 -2.81
N MET A 460 5.35 -5.63 -2.56
CA MET A 460 5.61 -7.03 -2.87
C MET A 460 5.49 -7.34 -4.37
N THR A 461 4.57 -6.68 -5.07
CA THR A 461 4.47 -6.82 -6.54
C THR A 461 5.60 -6.08 -7.26
N MET A 462 5.96 -4.90 -6.77
CA MET A 462 7.06 -4.12 -7.34
C MET A 462 8.44 -4.68 -7.02
N ALA A 463 8.57 -5.66 -6.11
CA ALA A 463 9.79 -6.44 -5.97
C ALA A 463 10.12 -7.25 -7.25
N TRP A 464 9.12 -7.45 -8.12
CA TRP A 464 9.23 -8.20 -9.38
C TRP A 464 8.82 -7.36 -10.61
N GLY A 465 8.81 -6.02 -10.50
CA GLY A 465 8.41 -5.17 -11.62
C GLY A 465 6.98 -5.43 -12.11
N LEU A 466 6.06 -5.81 -11.22
CA LEU A 466 4.65 -6.05 -11.53
C LEU A 466 3.78 -4.91 -10.97
N GLU A 467 3.17 -4.11 -11.84
CA GLU A 467 2.23 -3.06 -11.41
C GLU A 467 0.88 -3.67 -11.02
N ALA A 468 0.54 -3.60 -9.73
CA ALA A 468 -0.81 -3.85 -9.26
C ALA A 468 -1.67 -2.57 -9.24
N ARG A 469 -2.87 -2.67 -9.79
CA ARG A 469 -3.93 -1.64 -9.83
C ARG A 469 -5.09 -2.07 -8.95
N VAL A 470 -5.69 -1.13 -8.23
CA VAL A 470 -6.72 -1.39 -7.20
C VAL A 470 -8.02 -0.64 -7.57
N PRO A 471 -8.96 -1.27 -8.32
CA PRO A 471 -10.21 -0.63 -8.78
C PRO A 471 -11.08 -0.10 -7.66
N PHE A 472 -11.19 -0.85 -6.56
CA PHE A 472 -11.97 -0.44 -5.39
C PHE A 472 -11.46 0.84 -4.73
N LEU A 473 -10.23 1.27 -5.04
CA LEU A 473 -9.63 2.50 -4.55
C LEU A 473 -9.60 3.60 -5.63
N ASP A 474 -10.53 3.58 -6.59
CA ASP A 474 -10.83 4.77 -7.36
C ASP A 474 -11.48 5.82 -6.47
N HIS A 475 -10.92 7.03 -6.40
CA HIS A 475 -11.40 8.04 -5.47
C HIS A 475 -12.88 8.41 -5.68
N GLU A 476 -13.40 8.37 -6.91
CA GLU A 476 -14.82 8.64 -7.19
C GLU A 476 -15.71 7.53 -6.60
N LEU A 477 -15.28 6.27 -6.73
CA LEU A 477 -15.96 5.13 -6.12
C LEU A 477 -15.87 5.18 -4.60
N VAL A 478 -14.72 5.55 -4.04
CA VAL A 478 -14.51 5.65 -2.60
C VAL A 478 -15.41 6.74 -1.99
N GLU A 479 -15.47 7.92 -2.62
CA GLU A 479 -16.34 9.01 -2.19
C GLU A 479 -17.82 8.60 -2.25
N LEU A 480 -18.24 7.96 -3.35
CA LEU A 480 -19.61 7.46 -3.50
C LEU A 480 -19.96 6.40 -2.45
N ALA A 481 -19.08 5.41 -2.26
CA ALA A 481 -19.27 4.36 -1.27
C ALA A 481 -19.25 4.91 0.16
N MET A 482 -18.46 5.93 0.47
CA MET A 482 -18.48 6.59 1.79
C MET A 482 -19.77 7.39 2.04
N ALA A 483 -20.41 7.91 1.00
CA ALA A 483 -21.72 8.53 1.10
C ALA A 483 -22.89 7.53 1.22
N MET A 484 -22.67 6.24 0.93
CA MET A 484 -23.70 5.20 0.99
C MET A 484 -24.03 4.82 2.45
N PRO A 485 -25.32 4.59 2.81
CA PRO A 485 -25.70 4.14 4.13
C PRO A 485 -24.95 2.87 4.58
N ALA A 486 -24.37 2.89 5.79
CA ALA A 486 -23.65 1.74 6.34
C ALA A 486 -24.45 0.42 6.37
N THR A 487 -25.79 0.46 6.43
CA THR A 487 -26.64 -0.74 6.33
C THR A 487 -26.47 -1.49 5.01
N MET A 488 -26.22 -0.77 3.91
CA MET A 488 -25.93 -1.36 2.60
C MET A 488 -24.51 -1.92 2.47
N LYS A 489 -23.63 -1.61 3.43
CA LYS A 489 -22.31 -2.23 3.55
C LYS A 489 -22.40 -3.49 4.41
N LEU A 490 -23.03 -3.37 5.58
CA LEU A 490 -22.94 -4.36 6.66
C LEU A 490 -24.03 -5.42 6.68
N ALA A 491 -25.11 -5.25 5.92
CA ALA A 491 -26.09 -6.34 5.73
C ALA A 491 -25.43 -7.59 5.12
N SER A 492 -26.12 -8.73 5.17
CA SER A 492 -25.62 -10.01 4.65
C SER A 492 -24.20 -10.37 5.12
N GLU A 493 -23.87 -10.06 6.38
CA GLU A 493 -22.54 -10.29 6.97
C GLU A 493 -21.39 -9.50 6.29
N GLY A 494 -21.71 -8.34 5.71
CA GLY A 494 -20.75 -7.48 5.04
C GLY A 494 -20.80 -7.57 3.50
N LYS A 495 -20.30 -6.52 2.85
CA LYS A 495 -20.26 -6.36 1.38
C LYS A 495 -21.62 -6.54 0.70
N HIS A 496 -22.72 -6.19 1.37
CA HIS A 496 -24.08 -6.45 0.85
C HIS A 496 -24.28 -5.90 -0.56
N VAL A 497 -23.98 -4.62 -0.80
CA VAL A 497 -24.11 -4.01 -2.13
C VAL A 497 -23.28 -4.75 -3.20
N LEU A 498 -22.08 -5.23 -2.87
CA LEU A 498 -21.24 -5.98 -3.82
C LEU A 498 -21.82 -7.38 -4.11
N LYS A 499 -22.43 -8.02 -3.10
CA LYS A 499 -23.16 -9.29 -3.28
C LYS A 499 -24.35 -9.09 -4.21
N GLU A 500 -25.13 -8.02 -4.02
CA GLU A 500 -26.27 -7.69 -4.89
C GLU A 500 -25.83 -7.41 -6.33
N ILE A 501 -24.77 -6.61 -6.54
CA ILE A 501 -24.18 -6.38 -7.88
C ILE A 501 -23.72 -7.69 -8.53
N SER A 502 -23.23 -8.64 -7.72
CA SER A 502 -22.71 -9.91 -8.21
C SER A 502 -23.80 -10.92 -8.56
N ARG A 503 -25.05 -10.76 -8.08
CA ARG A 503 -26.14 -11.69 -8.38
C ARG A 503 -26.44 -11.71 -9.87
N GLY A 504 -26.59 -12.92 -10.43
CA GLY A 504 -26.71 -13.13 -11.87
C GLY A 504 -25.37 -13.08 -12.63
N LEU A 505 -24.43 -12.24 -12.20
CA LEU A 505 -23.11 -12.11 -12.82
C LEU A 505 -22.14 -13.21 -12.39
N LEU A 506 -22.05 -13.56 -11.10
CA LEU A 506 -21.15 -14.60 -10.58
C LEU A 506 -21.91 -15.88 -10.19
N PRO A 507 -21.23 -17.03 -10.00
CA PRO A 507 -21.84 -18.19 -9.37
C PRO A 507 -22.21 -17.89 -7.90
N ASP A 508 -23.39 -18.28 -7.44
CA ASP A 508 -23.82 -18.04 -6.05
C ASP A 508 -22.88 -18.67 -5.02
N SER A 509 -22.22 -19.79 -5.37
CA SER A 509 -21.19 -20.42 -4.54
C SER A 509 -19.98 -19.53 -4.25
N VAL A 510 -19.70 -18.54 -5.11
CA VAL A 510 -18.65 -17.53 -4.93
C VAL A 510 -19.17 -16.31 -4.16
N ILE A 511 -20.46 -16.00 -4.29
CA ILE A 511 -21.09 -14.85 -3.61
C ILE A 511 -21.31 -15.13 -2.12
N ASP A 512 -21.82 -16.33 -1.82
CA ASP A 512 -22.24 -16.74 -0.48
C ASP A 512 -21.19 -17.60 0.25
N ARG A 513 -19.97 -17.68 -0.28
CA ARG A 513 -18.89 -18.41 0.40
C ARG A 513 -18.63 -17.81 1.79
N PRO A 514 -18.30 -18.64 2.79
CA PRO A 514 -17.71 -18.14 4.03
C PRO A 514 -16.48 -17.30 3.71
N LYS A 515 -16.30 -16.20 4.44
CA LYS A 515 -15.11 -15.36 4.28
C LYS A 515 -13.88 -16.18 4.69
N GLY A 516 -12.97 -16.37 3.74
CA GLY A 516 -11.64 -16.93 3.95
C GLY A 516 -10.61 -15.80 3.93
N TYR A 517 -9.57 -15.95 4.75
CA TYR A 517 -8.39 -15.10 4.65
C TYR A 517 -7.40 -15.76 3.69
N PHE A 518 -6.50 -14.94 3.14
CA PHE A 518 -5.47 -15.45 2.26
C PHE A 518 -4.68 -16.58 2.98
N PRO A 519 -4.67 -17.81 2.45
CA PRO A 519 -4.24 -18.97 3.20
C PRO A 519 -2.71 -19.07 3.23
N MET A 520 -2.11 -18.72 4.38
CA MET A 520 -0.69 -18.95 4.62
C MET A 520 -0.44 -19.43 6.06
N PRO A 521 -0.90 -20.65 6.39
CA PRO A 521 -1.02 -21.04 7.79
C PRO A 521 0.34 -21.22 8.51
N ALA A 522 1.45 -21.37 7.78
CA ALA A 522 2.80 -21.50 8.34
C ALA A 522 3.25 -20.29 9.19
N LEU A 523 2.79 -19.08 8.85
CA LEU A 523 3.09 -17.86 9.64
C LEU A 523 2.03 -17.57 10.71
N LYS A 524 0.90 -18.30 10.69
CA LYS A 524 -0.14 -18.27 11.72
C LYS A 524 0.20 -19.20 12.86
N TYR A 525 0.54 -20.44 12.52
CA TYR A 525 0.92 -21.50 13.43
C TYR A 525 2.43 -21.69 13.36
N VAL A 526 3.15 -20.86 14.11
CA VAL A 526 4.62 -20.84 14.13
C VAL A 526 5.14 -22.10 14.82
N ARG A 527 5.47 -23.12 14.02
CA ARG A 527 5.88 -24.47 14.47
C ARG A 527 7.13 -24.93 13.72
N GLY A 528 7.75 -26.02 14.19
CA GLY A 528 8.88 -26.67 13.49
C GLY A 528 10.03 -25.70 13.16
N GLU A 529 10.45 -25.68 11.90
CA GLU A 529 11.55 -24.84 11.42
C GLU A 529 11.23 -23.34 11.52
N PHE A 530 9.97 -22.93 11.30
CA PHE A 530 9.56 -21.55 11.51
C PHE A 530 9.71 -21.12 12.96
N LEU A 531 9.34 -21.97 13.93
CA LEU A 531 9.53 -21.68 15.35
C LEU A 531 11.02 -21.62 15.73
N THR A 532 11.84 -22.47 15.12
CA THR A 532 13.30 -22.46 15.33
C THR A 532 13.87 -21.12 14.86
N MET A 533 13.57 -20.71 13.64
CA MET A 533 13.99 -19.41 13.10
C MET A 533 13.49 -18.23 13.95
N VAL A 534 12.21 -18.21 14.31
CA VAL A 534 11.61 -17.16 15.16
C VAL A 534 12.30 -17.11 16.53
N SER A 535 12.58 -18.27 17.13
CA SER A 535 13.31 -18.37 18.40
C SER A 535 14.73 -17.83 18.26
N ASP A 536 15.45 -18.19 17.20
CA ASP A 536 16.84 -17.78 16.99
C ASP A 536 16.95 -16.27 16.79
N VAL A 537 16.05 -15.68 15.99
CA VAL A 537 15.96 -14.23 15.79
C VAL A 537 15.73 -13.52 17.12
N LEU A 538 14.72 -13.94 17.88
CA LEU A 538 14.34 -13.27 19.13
C LEU A 538 15.35 -13.50 20.25
N ASN A 539 16.16 -14.56 20.18
CA ASN A 539 17.23 -14.84 21.13
C ASN A 539 18.62 -14.35 20.67
N SER A 540 18.73 -13.79 19.46
CA SER A 540 19.99 -13.34 18.87
C SER A 540 20.70 -12.29 19.72
N SER A 541 22.02 -12.17 19.54
CA SER A 541 22.78 -11.10 20.18
C SER A 541 22.30 -9.72 19.75
N ALA A 542 21.92 -9.56 18.48
CA ALA A 542 21.39 -8.31 17.94
C ALA A 542 20.10 -7.89 18.65
N CYS A 543 19.12 -8.79 18.77
CA CYS A 543 17.86 -8.55 19.46
C CYS A 543 18.07 -8.14 20.94
N ARG A 544 18.91 -8.92 21.65
CA ARG A 544 19.20 -8.69 23.08
C ARG A 544 19.92 -7.37 23.33
N GLN A 545 20.92 -7.05 22.50
CA GLN A 545 21.67 -5.80 22.61
C GLN A 545 20.82 -4.60 22.22
N ARG A 546 19.95 -4.74 21.22
CA ARG A 546 18.99 -3.69 20.86
C ARG A 546 18.10 -3.36 22.04
N GLY A 547 17.68 -4.36 22.82
CA GLY A 547 16.93 -4.15 24.06
C GLY A 547 15.52 -3.58 23.81
N LEU A 548 14.90 -3.93 22.68
CA LEU A 548 13.58 -3.47 22.31
C LEU A 548 12.48 -4.19 23.10
N PHE A 549 12.65 -5.49 23.35
CA PHE A 549 11.61 -6.35 23.94
C PHE A 549 11.84 -6.64 25.42
N ASN A 550 10.75 -6.94 26.11
CA ASN A 550 10.80 -7.62 27.39
C ASN A 550 11.06 -9.11 27.16
N MET A 551 12.27 -9.56 27.50
CA MET A 551 12.68 -10.94 27.21
C MET A 551 11.89 -11.99 27.98
N ASP A 552 11.37 -11.69 29.17
CA ASP A 552 10.54 -12.64 29.92
C ASP A 552 9.22 -12.90 29.19
N TYR A 553 8.62 -11.84 28.62
CA TYR A 553 7.43 -11.96 27.79
C TYR A 553 7.71 -12.72 26.50
N VAL A 554 8.83 -12.43 25.84
CA VAL A 554 9.28 -13.19 24.65
C VAL A 554 9.38 -14.69 24.95
N GLN A 555 10.04 -15.08 26.05
CA GLN A 555 10.17 -16.49 26.42
C GLN A 555 8.82 -17.13 26.78
N GLN A 556 7.89 -16.37 27.36
CA GLN A 556 6.54 -16.85 27.60
C GLN A 556 5.82 -17.18 26.29
N LEU A 557 5.88 -16.31 25.28
CA LEU A 557 5.26 -16.54 23.98
C LEU A 557 5.90 -17.73 23.25
N LEU A 558 7.23 -17.82 23.22
CA LEU A 558 7.96 -18.90 22.54
C LEU A 558 7.67 -20.30 23.09
N ARG A 559 7.34 -20.43 24.37
CA ARG A 559 6.98 -21.73 24.97
C ARG A 559 5.64 -22.27 24.49
N GLN A 560 4.72 -21.39 24.08
CA GLN A 560 3.35 -21.74 23.70
C GLN A 560 2.85 -20.82 22.57
N PRO A 561 3.51 -20.79 21.39
CA PRO A 561 3.26 -19.79 20.35
C PRO A 561 1.79 -19.80 19.87
N ASP A 562 1.20 -20.98 19.73
CA ASP A 562 -0.19 -21.18 19.27
C ASP A 562 -1.26 -20.68 20.26
N ARG A 563 -0.89 -20.27 21.47
CA ARG A 563 -1.84 -19.71 22.46
C ARG A 563 -1.98 -18.20 22.37
N TYR A 564 -1.11 -17.53 21.61
CA TYR A 564 -0.98 -16.08 21.63
C TYR A 564 -1.21 -15.48 20.25
N HIS A 565 -2.49 -15.38 19.89
CA HIS A 565 -2.94 -14.69 18.70
C HIS A 565 -3.43 -13.27 19.01
N THR A 566 -3.35 -12.38 18.02
CA THR A 566 -4.00 -11.08 18.07
C THR A 566 -5.51 -11.20 17.86
N ARG A 567 -6.24 -10.09 17.99
CA ARG A 567 -7.69 -10.07 17.75
C ARG A 567 -8.05 -10.47 16.31
N LEU A 568 -7.13 -10.24 15.36
CA LEU A 568 -7.24 -10.68 13.97
C LEU A 568 -6.64 -12.07 13.69
N GLN A 569 -6.42 -12.87 14.74
CA GLN A 569 -5.86 -14.23 14.64
C GLN A 569 -4.41 -14.30 14.10
N GLY A 570 -3.69 -13.18 14.07
CA GLY A 570 -2.26 -13.14 13.71
C GLY A 570 -1.36 -13.62 14.86
N SER A 571 -0.22 -14.24 14.57
CA SER A 571 0.72 -14.70 15.59
C SER A 571 1.46 -13.53 16.26
N LYS A 572 1.33 -13.40 17.60
CA LYS A 572 2.00 -12.33 18.36
C LYS A 572 3.52 -12.50 18.38
N VAL A 573 4.01 -13.74 18.38
CA VAL A 573 5.46 -14.01 18.36
C VAL A 573 6.05 -13.72 16.99
N TRP A 574 5.32 -14.06 15.90
CA TRP A 574 5.71 -13.71 14.54
C TRP A 574 5.82 -12.19 14.37
N HIS A 575 4.86 -11.43 14.89
CA HIS A 575 4.89 -9.96 14.85
C HIS A 575 6.22 -9.42 15.41
N MET A 576 6.65 -9.90 16.59
CA MET A 576 7.90 -9.46 17.22
C MET A 576 9.13 -9.89 16.42
N ALA A 577 9.15 -11.14 15.94
CA ALA A 577 10.27 -11.67 15.17
C ALA A 577 10.43 -10.95 13.82
N LEU A 578 9.33 -10.64 13.14
CA LEU A 578 9.39 -9.93 11.86
C LEU A 578 9.97 -8.51 12.03
N LEU A 579 9.54 -7.78 13.07
CA LEU A 579 10.12 -6.46 13.34
C LEU A 579 11.63 -6.56 13.53
N GLU A 580 12.10 -7.52 14.31
CA GLU A 580 13.54 -7.70 14.55
C GLU A 580 14.29 -8.19 13.29
N LEU A 581 13.71 -9.10 12.50
CA LEU A 581 14.27 -9.51 11.21
C LEU A 581 14.43 -8.32 10.26
N TRP A 582 13.41 -7.46 10.19
CA TRP A 582 13.46 -6.26 9.37
C TRP A 582 14.57 -5.30 9.84
N LEU A 583 14.73 -5.13 11.16
CA LEU A 583 15.80 -4.30 11.73
C LEU A 583 17.20 -4.87 11.46
N GLN A 584 17.40 -6.18 11.63
CA GLN A 584 18.67 -6.83 11.29
C GLN A 584 18.99 -6.70 9.81
N THR A 585 17.98 -6.84 8.95
CA THR A 585 18.13 -6.75 7.48
C THR A 585 18.49 -5.34 7.02
N HIS A 586 17.79 -4.32 7.53
CA HIS A 586 17.84 -2.96 6.98
C HIS A 586 18.67 -1.96 7.79
N ILE A 587 18.91 -2.23 9.08
CA ILE A 587 19.59 -1.28 9.99
C ILE A 587 20.96 -1.80 10.39
N ASP A 588 21.07 -3.07 10.74
CA ASP A 588 22.34 -3.63 11.23
C ASP A 588 23.32 -3.95 10.09
N CYS A 589 22.86 -3.95 8.83
CA CYS A 589 23.63 -4.33 7.65
C CYS A 589 24.33 -5.69 7.81
N THR A 590 23.78 -6.59 8.63
CA THR A 590 24.27 -7.95 8.71
C THR A 590 23.92 -8.61 7.38
N SER A 591 24.94 -9.01 6.61
CA SER A 591 24.76 -9.98 5.52
C SER A 591 23.81 -11.05 6.02
N SER A 592 22.69 -11.25 5.30
CA SER A 592 21.56 -12.09 5.71
C SER A 592 22.07 -13.29 6.48
N PRO A 593 21.52 -13.61 7.68
CA PRO A 593 21.91 -14.82 8.36
C PRO A 593 21.77 -15.95 7.35
N SER A 594 22.88 -16.65 7.09
CA SER A 594 22.87 -17.87 6.30
C SER A 594 21.96 -18.84 7.06
N LEU A 595 20.68 -18.87 6.67
CA LEU A 595 19.68 -19.80 7.16
C LEU A 595 20.00 -21.20 6.62
#